data_AF-A0A8B8FPD5-F1
#
_entry.id   AF-A0A8B8FPD5-F1
#
_cell.length_a   1.000
_cell.length_b   1.000
_cell.length_c   1.000
_cell.angle_alpha   90.00
_cell.angle_beta   90.00
_cell.angle_gamma   90.00
#
_symmetry.space_group_name_H-M   'P 1'
#
loop_
_entity.id
_entity.type
_entity.pdbx_description
1 polymer ?
#
loop_
_entity_poly.entity_id
_entity_poly.type
_entity_poly.pdbx_seq_one_letter_code
_entity_poly.pdbx_strand_id
1 'polypeptide(L)'
;MLQICTEECSNNATLLKLWCHEIQRVIFDKLASTMDKNWFTETVKTSSGDFLIPEIFQLFSDDMSANLFVRDVAEETGDEPDDYVSENPKIYEHIDNFEVLEARMLMYMNHMNEVLQGSSMDLVFFKDCLLHLVIISIYYEYPV
;
A
#
# COMPACT_ATOMS: atom_id res chain seq x y z
N MET A 1 0.70 -4.30 -11.92
CA MET A 1 1.46 -5.15 -10.98
C MET A 1 2.45 -4.26 -10.26
N LEU A 2 2.49 -4.30 -8.93
CA LEU A 2 3.44 -3.48 -8.16
C LEU A 2 4.89 -3.80 -8.58
N GLN A 3 5.72 -2.76 -8.69
CA GLN A 3 7.17 -2.92 -8.89
C GLN A 3 7.86 -2.59 -7.58
N ILE A 4 8.81 -3.43 -7.16
CA ILE A 4 9.59 -3.25 -5.94
C ILE A 4 11.08 -3.35 -6.27
N CYS A 5 11.91 -2.55 -5.60
CA CYS A 5 13.36 -2.66 -5.74
C CYS A 5 13.88 -3.95 -5.09
N THR A 6 14.95 -4.51 -5.65
CA THR A 6 15.59 -5.71 -5.09
C THR A 6 16.08 -5.51 -3.66
N GLU A 7 16.45 -4.28 -3.31
CA GLU A 7 16.90 -3.88 -1.97
C GLU A 7 15.77 -3.96 -0.94
N GLU A 8 14.55 -3.58 -1.35
CA GLU A 8 13.34 -3.62 -0.52
C GLU A 8 12.77 -5.04 -0.38
N CYS A 9 12.97 -5.91 -1.38
CA CYS A 9 12.54 -7.32 -1.34
C CYS A 9 13.68 -8.28 -0.92
N SER A 10 14.26 -8.03 0.25
CA SER A 10 15.48 -8.72 0.70
C SER A 10 15.29 -10.16 1.17
N ASN A 11 14.07 -10.61 1.44
CA ASN A 11 13.80 -11.92 2.03
C ASN A 11 12.43 -12.50 1.65
N ASN A 12 12.26 -13.81 1.89
CA ASN A 12 11.03 -14.53 1.58
C ASN A 12 9.80 -14.00 2.33
N ALA A 13 9.96 -13.43 3.52
CA ALA A 13 8.84 -12.85 4.26
C ALA A 13 8.32 -11.62 3.52
N THR A 14 9.19 -10.69 3.11
CA THR A 14 8.80 -9.51 2.33
C THR A 14 8.18 -9.89 1.00
N LEU A 15 8.73 -10.90 0.31
CA LEU A 15 8.14 -11.42 -0.93
C LEU A 15 6.73 -11.96 -0.72
N LEU A 16 6.50 -12.72 0.36
CA LEU A 16 5.19 -13.25 0.71
C LEU A 16 4.20 -12.13 1.03
N LYS A 17 4.62 -11.11 1.80
CA LYS A 17 3.82 -9.91 2.08
C LYS A 17 3.43 -9.15 0.81
N LEU A 18 4.38 -9.00 -0.13
CA LEU A 18 4.15 -8.36 -1.42
C LEU A 18 3.11 -9.13 -2.26
N TRP A 19 3.24 -10.45 -2.30
CA TRP A 19 2.26 -11.29 -2.99
C TRP A 19 0.86 -11.17 -2.37
N CYS A 20 0.76 -11.24 -1.04
CA CYS A 20 -0.49 -11.03 -0.31
C CYS A 20 -1.14 -9.68 -0.62
N HIS A 21 -0.33 -8.61 -0.62
CA HIS A 21 -0.80 -7.27 -0.96
C HIS A 21 -1.34 -7.18 -2.40
N GLU A 22 -0.61 -7.75 -3.37
CA GLU A 22 -1.02 -7.73 -4.78
C GLU A 22 -2.34 -8.50 -5.01
N ILE A 23 -2.51 -9.68 -4.43
CA ILE A 23 -3.75 -10.46 -4.59
C ILE A 23 -4.95 -9.81 -3.89
N GLN A 24 -4.73 -9.14 -2.76
CA GLN A 24 -5.79 -8.36 -2.12
C GLN A 24 -6.23 -7.20 -3.00
N ARG A 25 -5.28 -6.45 -3.55
CA ARG A 25 -5.60 -5.35 -4.46
C ARG A 25 -6.36 -5.83 -5.70
N VAL A 26 -5.91 -6.92 -6.34
CA VAL A 26 -6.46 -7.34 -7.64
C VAL A 26 -7.80 -8.06 -7.52
N ILE A 27 -8.00 -8.81 -6.43
CA ILE A 27 -9.16 -9.71 -6.26
C ILE A 27 -10.04 -9.27 -5.09
N PHE A 28 -9.48 -9.13 -3.88
CA PHE A 28 -10.25 -8.84 -2.66
C PHE A 28 -11.04 -7.53 -2.74
N ASP A 29 -10.46 -6.50 -3.37
CA ASP A 29 -11.09 -5.19 -3.56
C ASP A 29 -12.37 -5.26 -4.43
N LYS A 30 -12.49 -6.27 -5.30
CA LYS A 30 -13.66 -6.49 -6.16
C LYS A 30 -14.81 -7.22 -5.46
N LEU A 31 -14.58 -7.71 -4.24
CA LEU A 31 -15.57 -8.45 -3.48
C LEU A 31 -16.46 -7.47 -2.70
N ALA A 32 -17.77 -7.62 -2.83
CA ALA A 32 -18.74 -6.70 -2.22
C ALA A 32 -19.22 -7.15 -0.83
N SER A 33 -19.33 -8.47 -0.61
CA SER A 33 -19.87 -9.00 0.64
C SER A 33 -18.77 -9.42 1.62
N THR A 34 -19.04 -9.25 2.92
CA THR A 34 -18.15 -9.75 3.97
C THR A 34 -17.96 -11.26 3.89
N MET A 35 -18.97 -11.99 3.44
CA MET A 35 -18.91 -13.45 3.26
C MET A 35 -17.86 -13.81 2.19
N ASP A 36 -17.88 -13.14 1.04
CA ASP A 36 -16.92 -13.40 -0.04
C ASP A 36 -15.51 -13.01 0.38
N LYS A 37 -15.37 -11.88 1.08
CA LYS A 37 -14.09 -11.42 1.62
C LYS A 37 -13.49 -12.42 2.61
N ASN A 38 -14.29 -12.95 3.53
CA ASN A 38 -13.84 -13.97 4.49
C ASN A 38 -13.45 -15.27 3.77
N TRP A 39 -14.30 -15.75 2.86
CA TRP A 39 -14.02 -16.93 2.06
C TRP A 39 -12.71 -16.79 1.26
N PHE A 40 -12.46 -15.62 0.68
CA PHE A 40 -11.23 -15.35 -0.06
C PHE A 40 -10.01 -15.47 0.86
N THR A 41 -10.02 -14.80 2.02
CA THR A 41 -8.90 -14.83 2.97
C THR A 41 -8.61 -16.25 3.46
N GLU A 42 -9.66 -17.02 3.79
CA GLU A 42 -9.52 -18.43 4.20
C GLU A 42 -8.98 -19.31 3.06
N THR A 43 -9.48 -19.11 1.84
CA THR A 43 -9.06 -19.87 0.66
C THR A 43 -7.59 -19.61 0.34
N VAL A 44 -7.16 -18.35 0.33
CA VAL A 44 -5.77 -17.98 0.10
C VAL A 44 -4.86 -18.59 1.15
N LYS A 45 -5.22 -18.49 2.43
CA LYS A 45 -4.42 -19.07 3.52
C LYS A 45 -4.31 -20.59 3.41
N THR A 46 -5.42 -21.27 3.12
CA THR A 46 -5.45 -22.73 2.95
C THR A 46 -4.60 -23.16 1.76
N SER A 47 -4.81 -22.56 0.58
CA SER A 47 -4.01 -22.86 -0.60
C SER A 47 -2.53 -22.56 -0.37
N SER A 48 -2.20 -21.48 0.34
CA SER A 48 -0.81 -21.17 0.69
C SER A 48 -0.18 -22.27 1.55
N GLY A 49 -0.93 -22.89 2.46
CA GLY A 49 -0.44 -24.03 3.24
C GLY A 49 -0.17 -25.29 2.42
N ASP A 50 -0.89 -25.48 1.31
CA ASP A 50 -0.71 -26.63 0.41
C ASP A 50 0.50 -26.45 -0.52
N PHE A 51 0.79 -25.21 -0.94
CA PHE A 51 1.84 -24.90 -1.92
C PHE A 51 3.17 -24.46 -1.30
N LEU A 52 3.15 -23.83 -0.12
CA LEU A 52 4.36 -23.35 0.55
C LEU A 52 4.95 -24.42 1.46
N ILE A 53 6.28 -24.46 1.53
CA ILE A 53 6.97 -25.28 2.53
C ILE A 53 6.66 -24.76 3.95
N PRO A 54 6.65 -25.62 4.98
CA PRO A 54 6.25 -25.24 6.33
C PRO A 54 6.99 -24.02 6.90
N GLU A 55 8.28 -23.89 6.62
CA GLU A 55 9.11 -22.78 7.10
C GLU A 55 8.70 -21.44 6.50
N ILE A 56 8.25 -21.40 5.24
CA ILE A 56 7.77 -20.18 4.59
C ILE A 56 6.32 -19.92 5.00
N PHE A 57 5.50 -20.96 5.13
CA PHE A 57 4.11 -20.82 5.56
C PHE A 57 3.99 -20.21 6.97
N GLN A 58 4.95 -20.49 7.86
CA GLN A 58 5.00 -19.84 9.19
C GLN A 58 5.16 -18.32 9.14
N LEU A 59 5.63 -17.77 8.01
CA LEU A 59 5.76 -16.32 7.81
C LEU A 59 4.47 -15.68 7.28
N PHE A 60 3.45 -16.48 6.98
CA PHE A 60 2.17 -16.00 6.47
C PHE A 60 1.40 -15.23 7.55
N SER A 61 1.04 -13.98 7.28
CA SER A 61 0.27 -13.14 8.22
C SER A 61 -1.18 -13.59 8.32
N ASP A 62 -1.73 -13.63 9.54
CA ASP A 62 -3.16 -13.86 9.77
C ASP A 62 -4.03 -12.69 9.26
N ASP A 63 -3.54 -11.46 9.39
CA ASP A 63 -4.16 -10.29 8.79
C ASP A 63 -3.40 -9.91 7.52
N MET A 64 -3.93 -10.34 6.37
CA MET A 64 -3.34 -9.99 5.09
C MET A 64 -3.41 -8.47 4.84
N SER A 65 -4.45 -7.78 5.32
CA SER A 65 -4.67 -6.34 5.08
C SER A 65 -3.67 -5.43 5.78
N ALA A 66 -2.89 -5.98 6.72
CA ALA A 66 -1.79 -5.28 7.38
C ALA A 66 -0.55 -5.15 6.50
N ASN A 67 -0.45 -5.89 5.38
CA ASN A 67 0.69 -5.82 4.48
C ASN A 67 0.50 -4.67 3.49
N LEU A 68 0.91 -3.48 3.90
CA LEU A 68 0.81 -2.28 3.07
C LEU A 68 2.14 -1.92 2.47
N PHE A 69 2.09 -1.52 1.20
CA PHE A 69 3.23 -0.96 0.51
C PHE A 69 2.85 0.43 -0.01
N VAL A 70 3.56 1.45 0.43
CA VAL A 70 3.27 2.85 0.15
C VAL A 70 4.53 3.51 -0.39
N ARG A 71 4.36 4.51 -1.25
CA ARG A 71 5.43 5.30 -1.84
C ARG A 71 5.39 6.69 -1.22
N ASP A 72 6.56 7.29 -1.02
CA ASP A 72 6.66 8.72 -0.76
C ASP A 72 6.70 9.50 -2.06
N VAL A 73 5.94 10.60 -2.07
CA VAL A 73 5.98 11.57 -3.17
C VAL A 73 7.37 12.21 -3.13
N ALA A 74 8.11 12.15 -4.23
CA ALA A 74 9.38 12.85 -4.33
C ALA A 74 9.13 14.35 -4.13
N GLU A 75 9.84 14.98 -3.21
CA GLU A 75 9.78 16.43 -3.02
C GLU A 75 10.30 17.10 -4.29
N GLU A 76 9.41 17.72 -5.07
CA GLU A 76 9.79 18.59 -6.19
C GLU A 76 10.46 19.81 -5.57
N THR A 77 11.78 19.88 -5.70
CA THR A 77 12.60 20.92 -5.03
C THR A 77 12.41 22.32 -5.63
N GLY A 78 11.63 22.44 -6.70
CA GLY A 78 11.32 23.70 -7.38
C GLY A 78 12.47 24.27 -8.22
N ASP A 79 13.66 23.67 -8.15
CA ASP A 79 14.84 23.96 -8.99
C ASP A 79 14.87 23.07 -10.26
N GLU A 80 13.81 22.31 -10.50
CA GLU A 80 13.69 21.38 -11.62
C GLU A 80 13.29 22.16 -12.90
N PRO A 81 13.98 21.96 -14.04
CA PRO A 81 13.65 22.63 -15.29
C PRO A 81 12.26 22.22 -15.81
N ASP A 82 11.63 23.06 -16.64
CA ASP A 82 10.27 22.84 -17.17
C ASP A 82 10.09 21.51 -17.95
N ASP A 83 11.19 20.89 -18.39
CA ASP A 83 11.22 19.58 -19.08
C ASP A 83 11.70 18.43 -18.19
N TYR A 84 11.83 18.66 -16.88
CA TYR A 84 12.21 17.63 -15.92
C TYR A 84 11.15 16.53 -15.84
N VAL A 85 11.53 15.36 -16.34
CA VAL A 85 10.78 14.13 -16.08
C VAL A 85 11.35 13.56 -14.80
N SER A 86 10.54 13.46 -13.75
CA SER A 86 10.93 12.78 -12.52
C SER A 86 11.31 11.32 -12.85
N GLU A 87 12.61 11.06 -12.96
CA GLU A 87 13.17 9.72 -13.20
C GLU A 87 13.17 8.85 -11.93
N ASN A 88 12.67 9.39 -10.81
CA ASN A 88 12.74 8.70 -9.54
C ASN A 88 11.94 7.39 -9.65
N PRO A 89 12.59 6.21 -9.49
CA PRO A 89 11.91 4.95 -9.66
C PRO A 89 10.71 4.88 -8.73
N LYS A 90 9.59 4.31 -9.20
CA LYS A 90 8.37 4.16 -8.40
C LYS A 90 8.57 3.02 -7.40
N ILE A 91 9.34 3.28 -6.33
CA ILE A 91 9.69 2.29 -5.31
C ILE A 91 8.60 2.32 -4.23
N TYR A 92 7.94 1.19 -4.04
CA TYR A 92 7.03 0.99 -2.92
C TYR A 92 7.78 0.39 -1.73
N GLU A 93 7.59 0.98 -0.56
CA GLU A 93 8.19 0.53 0.70
C GLU A 93 7.13 -0.15 1.57
N HIS A 94 7.53 -1.20 2.27
CA HIS A 94 6.65 -1.88 3.22
C HIS A 94 6.41 -1.00 4.46
N ILE A 95 5.16 -0.83 4.85
CA ILE A 95 4.80 -0.18 6.11
C ILE A 95 4.39 -1.24 7.13
N ASP A 96 5.23 -1.45 8.14
CA ASP A 96 4.94 -2.38 9.24
C ASP A 96 3.96 -1.80 10.28
N ASN A 97 3.74 -0.49 10.31
CA ASN A 97 2.93 0.16 11.33
C ASN A 97 1.97 1.23 10.78
N PHE A 98 0.68 1.07 11.08
CA PHE A 98 -0.38 2.03 10.77
C PHE A 98 -0.16 3.41 11.36
N GLU A 99 0.47 3.54 12.53
CA GLU A 99 0.77 4.85 13.13
C GLU A 99 1.76 5.66 12.27
N VAL A 100 2.68 4.98 11.56
CA VAL A 100 3.61 5.63 10.64
C VAL A 100 2.85 6.18 9.43
N LEU A 101 1.92 5.39 8.89
CA LEU A 101 1.07 5.81 7.77
C LEU A 101 0.16 6.97 8.18
N GLU A 102 -0.44 6.91 9.38
CA GLU A 102 -1.29 7.98 9.91
C GLU A 102 -0.51 9.30 10.06
N ALA A 103 0.66 9.26 10.69
CA ALA A 103 1.51 10.45 10.86
C ALA A 103 1.88 11.09 9.50
N ARG A 104 2.17 10.26 8.50
CA ARG A 104 2.47 10.69 7.14
C ARG A 104 1.25 11.33 6.46
N MET A 105 0.06 10.75 6.59
CA MET A 105 -1.17 11.34 6.05
C MET A 105 -1.55 12.65 6.72
N LEU A 106 -1.31 12.77 8.04
CA LEU A 106 -1.48 14.04 8.77
C LEU A 106 -0.53 15.13 8.26
N MET A 107 0.73 14.78 7.98
CA MET A 107 1.68 15.71 7.37
C MET A 107 1.18 16.22 6.01
N TYR A 108 0.73 15.32 5.12
CA TYR A 108 0.18 15.73 3.82
C TYR A 108 -1.07 16.60 3.94
N MET A 109 -2.00 16.26 4.85
CA MET A 109 -3.20 17.07 5.08
C MET A 109 -2.87 18.48 5.57
N ASN A 110 -1.93 18.62 6.50
CA ASN A 110 -1.48 19.91 7.00
C ASN A 110 -0.81 20.74 5.89
N HIS A 111 0.07 20.12 5.10
CA HIS A 111 0.69 20.79 3.96
C HIS A 111 -0.35 21.29 2.94
N MET A 112 -1.35 20.47 2.61
CA MET A 112 -2.44 20.90 1.72
C MET A 112 -3.22 22.09 2.30
N ASN A 113 -3.47 22.10 3.60
CA ASN A 113 -4.15 23.21 4.28
C ASN A 113 -3.35 24.52 4.26
N GLU A 114 -2.02 24.43 4.28
CA GLU A 114 -1.14 25.60 4.18
C GLU A 114 -1.13 26.17 2.75
N VAL A 115 -1.10 25.30 1.74
CA VAL A 115 -1.03 25.69 0.33
C VAL A 115 -2.38 26.21 -0.19
N LEU A 116 -3.50 25.56 0.17
CA LEU A 116 -4.83 25.88 -0.34
C LEU A 116 -5.56 26.89 0.55
N GLN A 117 -5.33 28.19 0.29
CA GLN A 117 -6.06 29.25 1.00
C GLN A 117 -7.57 29.23 0.65
N GLY A 118 -8.41 29.03 1.66
CA GLY A 118 -9.88 29.10 1.55
C GLY A 118 -10.61 27.75 1.56
N SER A 119 -9.88 26.63 1.59
CA SER A 119 -10.45 25.29 1.75
C SER A 119 -9.57 24.47 2.70
N SER A 120 -10.02 24.29 3.95
CA SER A 120 -9.34 23.45 4.93
C SER A 120 -9.91 22.04 4.94
N MET A 121 -9.04 21.04 4.84
CA MET A 121 -9.30 19.63 5.00
C MET A 121 -9.09 19.20 6.46
N ASP A 122 -10.08 18.53 7.05
CA ASP A 122 -10.05 17.99 8.41
C ASP A 122 -10.55 16.54 8.40
N LEU A 123 -9.71 15.64 7.89
CA LEU A 123 -10.01 14.22 7.81
C LEU A 123 -9.63 13.52 9.12
N VAL A 124 -10.52 12.66 9.60
CA VAL A 124 -10.23 11.74 10.71
C VAL A 124 -9.70 10.44 10.13
N PHE A 125 -8.42 10.14 10.38
CA PHE A 125 -7.81 8.91 9.93
C PHE A 125 -8.10 7.75 10.89
N PHE A 126 -8.54 6.64 10.33
CA PHE A 126 -8.69 5.35 10.98
C PHE A 126 -8.25 4.26 10.00
N LYS A 127 -8.02 3.03 10.47
CA LYS A 127 -7.41 1.94 9.68
C LYS A 127 -8.01 1.82 8.26
N ASP A 128 -9.33 1.71 8.15
CA ASP A 128 -10.00 1.54 6.85
C ASP A 128 -9.88 2.80 5.96
N CYS A 129 -9.89 4.00 6.54
CA CYS A 129 -9.68 5.23 5.79
C CYS A 129 -8.28 5.27 5.16
N LEU A 130 -7.25 4.93 5.94
CA LEU A 130 -5.86 4.86 5.47
C LEU A 130 -5.68 3.80 4.37
N LEU A 131 -6.29 2.61 4.56
CA LEU A 131 -6.28 1.54 3.55
C LEU A 131 -6.89 2.03 2.23
N HIS A 132 -8.04 2.70 2.28
CA HIS A 132 -8.68 3.24 1.08
C HIS A 132 -7.84 4.33 0.41
N LEU A 133 -7.17 5.20 1.18
CA LEU A 133 -6.28 6.23 0.61
C LEU A 133 -5.10 5.61 -0.14
N VAL A 134 -4.49 4.57 0.42
CA VAL A 134 -3.40 3.82 -0.26
C VAL A 134 -3.91 3.19 -1.56
N ILE A 135 -5.09 2.58 -1.53
CA ILE A 135 -5.71 1.99 -2.73
C ILE A 135 -5.94 3.06 -3.81
N ILE A 136 -6.52 4.20 -3.45
CA ILE A 136 -6.80 5.31 -4.38
C ILE A 136 -5.49 5.86 -4.98
N SER A 137 -4.47 6.09 -4.14
CA SER A 137 -3.16 6.56 -4.58
C SER A 137 -2.56 5.67 -5.66
N ILE A 138 -2.66 4.35 -5.50
CA ILE A 138 -2.18 3.38 -6.49
C ILE A 138 -2.98 3.45 -7.80
N TYR A 139 -4.31 3.55 -7.75
CA TYR A 139 -5.13 3.60 -8.97
C TYR A 139 -4.89 4.85 -9.81
N TYR A 140 -4.68 6.00 -9.16
CA TYR A 140 -4.49 7.27 -9.87
C TYR A 140 -3.19 7.30 -10.69
N GLU A 141 -2.14 6.60 -10.25
CA GLU A 141 -0.84 6.61 -10.92
C GLU A 141 -0.72 5.65 -12.12
N TYR A 142 -1.71 4.79 -12.36
CA TYR A 142 -1.79 3.90 -13.52
C TYR A 142 -3.11 4.10 -14.29
N PRO A 143 -3.30 5.25 -14.98
CA PRO A 143 -4.38 5.38 -15.92
C PRO A 143 -4.21 4.34 -17.03
N VAL A 144 -5.28 3.59 -17.31
CA VAL A 144 -5.38 2.64 -18.42
C VAL A 144 -5.17 3.34 -19.75
#